data_AF-A0A7J3I2N8-F1
#
_entry.id   AF-A0A7J3I2N8-F1
#
_cell.length_a   1.000
_cell.length_b   1.000
_cell.length_c   1.000
_cell.angle_alpha   90.00
_cell.angle_beta   90.00
_cell.angle_gamma   90.00
#
_symmetry.space_group_name_H-M   'P 1'
#
loop_
_entity.id
_entity.type
_entity.pdbx_description
1 polymer ?
#
loop_
_entity_poly.entity_id
_entity_poly.type
_entity_poly.pdbx_seq_one_letter_code
_entity_poly.pdbx_strand_id
1 'polypeptide(L)'
;FMALLFGASLAATLAATGMPPTISRAKEMMNKGFEISEDGLREHKKLASLLDTEGEADYKLFVEHGFVYGDPGVVFVPSILVREVKATVGLGDTICSGTLVGEHLLKNARKKAQGSSA
;
A
#
# COMPACT_ATOMS: atom_id res chain seq x y z
N PHE A 1 -6.86 0.10 -2.85
CA PHE A 1 -5.51 -0.50 -2.88
C PHE A 1 -4.42 0.46 -3.40
N MET A 2 -4.55 1.10 -4.58
CA MET A 2 -3.51 2.00 -5.13
C MET A 2 -3.03 3.11 -4.18
N ALA A 3 -3.93 3.68 -3.37
CA ALA A 3 -3.56 4.70 -2.37
C ALA A 3 -2.64 4.16 -1.27
N LEU A 4 -2.85 2.92 -0.80
CA LEU A 4 -2.01 2.27 0.21
C LEU A 4 -0.60 2.02 -0.32
N LEU A 5 -0.49 1.54 -1.57
CA LEU A 5 0.81 1.35 -2.23
C LEU A 5 1.56 2.67 -2.39
N PHE A 6 0.85 3.77 -2.68
CA PHE A 6 1.45 5.10 -2.76
C PHE A 6 1.94 5.59 -1.39
N GLY A 7 1.15 5.44 -0.32
CA GLY A 7 1.60 5.75 1.04
C GLY A 7 2.81 4.91 1.46
N ALA A 8 2.79 3.61 1.16
CA ALA A 8 3.90 2.70 1.44
C ALA A 8 5.18 3.09 0.68
N SER A 9 5.08 3.51 -0.58
CA SER A 9 6.26 3.93 -1.35
C SER A 9 6.88 5.24 -0.85
N LEU A 10 6.05 6.18 -0.38
CA LEU A 10 6.54 7.39 0.29
C LEU A 10 7.26 7.07 1.60
N ALA A 11 6.68 6.17 2.42
CA ALA A 11 7.30 5.74 3.67
C ALA A 11 8.62 4.99 3.42
N ALA A 12 8.65 4.08 2.45
CA ALA A 12 9.88 3.40 2.04
C ALA A 12 10.96 4.39 1.54
N THR A 13 10.54 5.45 0.86
CA THR A 13 11.45 6.52 0.41
C THR A 13 12.06 7.29 1.59
N LEU A 14 11.23 7.66 2.59
CA LEU A 14 11.71 8.28 3.82
C LEU A 14 12.69 7.34 4.54
N ALA A 15 12.33 6.07 4.71
CA ALA A 15 13.17 5.08 5.36
C ALA A 15 14.53 4.93 4.68
N ALA A 16 14.57 4.84 3.34
CA ALA A 16 15.80 4.62 2.57
C ALA A 16 16.69 5.88 2.48
N THR A 17 16.10 7.08 2.51
CA THR A 17 16.84 8.32 2.25
C THR A 17 17.13 9.14 3.49
N GLY A 18 16.32 8.99 4.55
CA GLY A 18 16.36 9.85 5.73
C GLY A 18 15.82 11.26 5.49
N MET A 19 15.22 11.53 4.32
CA MET A 19 14.74 12.85 3.92
C MET A 19 13.23 12.84 3.69
N PRO A 20 12.54 13.99 3.85
CA PRO A 20 11.14 14.11 3.50
C PRO A 20 10.87 13.62 2.07
N PRO A 21 9.89 12.72 1.85
CA PRO A 21 9.69 12.09 0.57
C PRO A 21 9.04 13.05 -0.44
N THR A 22 9.44 12.95 -1.70
CA THR A 22 8.79 13.62 -2.83
C THR A 22 8.20 12.58 -3.78
N ILE A 23 7.18 12.96 -4.56
CA ILE A 23 6.56 12.07 -5.56
C ILE A 23 7.60 11.58 -6.57
N SER A 24 8.46 12.47 -7.07
CA SER A 24 9.51 12.12 -8.03
C SER A 24 10.47 11.09 -7.45
N ARG A 25 10.87 11.24 -6.19
CA ARG A 25 11.78 10.30 -5.53
C ARG A 25 11.12 8.96 -5.23
N ALA A 26 9.87 8.97 -4.78
CA ALA A 26 9.11 7.73 -4.57
C ALA A 26 8.93 6.96 -5.88
N LYS A 27 8.65 7.65 -7.00
CA LYS A 27 8.58 7.03 -8.32
C LYS A 27 9.93 6.41 -8.74
N GLU A 28 11.04 7.11 -8.53
CA GLU A 28 12.36 6.57 -8.81
C GLU A 28 12.65 5.31 -7.99
N MET A 29 12.31 5.32 -6.71
CA MET A 29 12.47 4.17 -5.82
C MET A 29 11.59 2.98 -6.24
N MET A 30 10.33 3.24 -6.62
CA MET A 30 9.44 2.21 -7.16
C MET A 30 10.00 1.56 -8.44
N ASN A 31 10.57 2.36 -9.34
CA ASN A 31 11.15 1.88 -10.59
C ASN A 31 12.42 1.04 -10.38
N LYS A 32 13.15 1.27 -9.29
CA LYS A 32 14.32 0.47 -8.91
C LYS A 32 13.95 -0.92 -8.39
N GLY A 33 12.66 -1.16 -8.18
CA GLY A 33 12.15 -2.38 -7.56
C GLY A 33 12.24 -2.27 -6.05
N PHE A 34 11.10 -2.49 -5.40
CA PHE A 34 11.07 -2.70 -3.96
C PHE A 34 11.01 -4.20 -3.70
N GLU A 35 11.85 -4.65 -2.80
CA GLU A 35 11.74 -6.00 -2.27
C GLU A 35 10.53 -6.07 -1.34
N ILE A 36 9.68 -7.07 -1.55
CA ILE A 36 8.52 -7.30 -0.69
C ILE A 36 8.96 -8.14 0.49
N SER A 37 8.50 -7.80 1.70
CA SER A 37 8.79 -8.58 2.90
C SER A 37 8.17 -9.99 2.82
N GLU A 38 9.00 -11.02 2.87
CA GLU A 38 8.56 -12.42 2.99
C GLU A 38 7.73 -12.65 4.26
N ASP A 39 8.11 -12.00 5.35
CA ASP A 39 7.34 -12.01 6.60
C ASP A 39 5.95 -11.41 6.38
N GLY A 40 5.87 -10.26 5.69
CA GLY A 40 4.59 -9.65 5.31
C GLY A 40 3.72 -10.58 4.46
N LEU A 41 4.31 -11.33 3.52
CA LEU A 41 3.59 -12.33 2.72
C LEU A 41 3.11 -13.51 3.57
N ARG A 42 3.89 -13.94 4.57
CA ARG A 42 3.48 -15.00 5.49
C ARG A 42 2.33 -14.55 6.39
N GLU A 43 2.38 -13.32 6.91
CA GLU A 43 1.28 -12.77 7.70
C GLU A 43 0.01 -12.57 6.86
N HIS A 44 0.14 -12.21 5.57
CA HIS A 44 -1.00 -12.16 4.65
C HIS A 44 -1.72 -13.51 4.56
N LYS A 45 -0.97 -14.61 4.37
CA LYS A 45 -1.54 -15.97 4.29
C LYS A 45 -2.22 -16.38 5.60
N LYS A 46 -1.65 -16.00 6.74
CA LYS A 46 -2.28 -16.27 8.05
C LYS A 46 -3.60 -15.51 8.19
N LEU A 47 -3.62 -14.23 7.83
CA LEU A 47 -4.86 -13.43 7.84
C LEU A 47 -5.90 -14.01 6.89
N ALA A 48 -5.50 -14.42 5.69
CA ALA A 48 -6.41 -15.05 4.73
C ALA A 48 -6.98 -16.36 5.27
N SER A 49 -6.17 -17.19 5.93
CA SER A 49 -6.64 -18.43 6.53
C SER A 49 -7.65 -18.19 7.66
N LEU A 50 -7.45 -17.12 8.44
CA LEU A 50 -8.36 -16.74 9.52
C LEU A 50 -9.72 -16.31 8.95
N LEU A 51 -9.72 -15.38 7.99
CA LEU A 51 -10.96 -14.87 7.37
C LEU A 51 -11.74 -15.95 6.62
N ASP A 52 -11.04 -16.92 6.02
CA ASP A 52 -11.66 -18.09 5.36
C ASP A 52 -12.32 -19.02 6.37
N THR A 53 -11.68 -19.24 7.52
CA THR A 53 -12.25 -20.05 8.61
C THR A 53 -13.49 -19.40 9.23
N GLU A 54 -13.53 -18.07 9.29
CA GLU A 54 -14.67 -17.28 9.78
C GLU A 54 -15.79 -17.14 8.73
N GLY A 55 -15.55 -17.55 7.48
CA GLY A 55 -16.51 -17.41 6.38
C GLY A 55 -16.62 -15.99 5.83
N GLU A 56 -15.67 -15.11 6.17
CA GLU A 56 -15.64 -13.70 5.79
C GLU A 56 -14.96 -13.46 4.42
N ALA A 57 -14.08 -14.36 3.99
CA ALA A 57 -13.37 -14.23 2.71
C ALA A 57 -12.88 -15.58 2.15
N ASP A 58 -12.91 -15.76 0.82
CA ASP A 58 -12.22 -16.90 0.20
C ASP A 58 -10.70 -16.72 0.28
N TYR A 59 -10.02 -17.72 0.86
CA TYR A 59 -8.56 -17.71 1.04
C TYR A 59 -7.79 -17.41 -0.26
N LYS A 60 -8.13 -18.10 -1.36
CA LYS A 60 -7.34 -18.01 -2.60
C LYS A 60 -7.48 -16.64 -3.23
N LEU A 61 -8.72 -16.15 -3.30
CA LEU A 61 -9.03 -14.83 -3.86
C LEU A 61 -8.37 -13.72 -3.05
N PHE A 62 -8.37 -13.81 -1.72
CA PHE A 62 -7.74 -12.77 -0.91
C PHE A 62 -6.22 -12.78 -1.04
N VAL A 63 -5.58 -13.97 -1.04
CA VAL A 63 -4.14 -14.07 -1.25
C VAL A 63 -3.71 -13.54 -2.63
N GLU A 64 -4.51 -13.78 -3.66
CA GLU A 64 -4.23 -13.35 -5.03
C GLU A 64 -4.44 -11.85 -5.23
N HIS A 65 -5.55 -11.31 -4.74
CA HIS A 65 -5.94 -9.93 -5.01
C HIS A 65 -5.49 -8.93 -3.93
N GLY A 66 -5.24 -9.40 -2.71
CA GLY A 66 -4.91 -8.56 -1.55
C GLY A 66 -6.07 -7.68 -1.06
N PHE A 67 -7.31 -7.96 -1.48
CA PHE A 67 -8.49 -7.28 -0.93
C PHE A 67 -9.72 -8.18 -0.93
N VAL A 68 -10.64 -7.88 -0.01
CA VAL A 68 -11.97 -8.48 0.11
C VAL A 68 -12.98 -7.35 0.17
N TYR A 69 -14.04 -7.46 -0.63
CA TYR A 69 -15.18 -6.55 -0.55
C TYR A 69 -16.12 -6.98 0.57
N GLY A 70 -16.63 -6.03 1.35
CA GLY A 70 -17.50 -6.29 2.50
C GLY A 70 -17.73 -5.02 3.32
N ASP A 71 -18.36 -5.16 4.49
CA ASP A 71 -18.49 -4.10 5.48
C ASP A 71 -18.08 -4.62 6.88
N PRO A 72 -16.84 -4.34 7.34
CA PRO A 72 -15.82 -3.54 6.66
C PRO A 72 -15.10 -4.31 5.54
N GLY A 73 -14.79 -3.62 4.44
CA GLY A 73 -13.90 -4.16 3.41
C GLY A 73 -12.45 -4.19 3.89
N VAL A 74 -11.71 -5.24 3.55
CA VAL A 74 -10.33 -5.44 3.98
C VAL A 74 -9.39 -5.31 2.79
N VAL A 75 -8.28 -4.57 2.97
CA VAL A 75 -7.21 -4.48 1.99
C VAL A 75 -5.89 -4.77 2.69
N PHE A 76 -5.14 -5.73 2.16
CA PHE A 76 -3.80 -6.06 2.61
C PHE A 76 -2.78 -5.63 1.57
N VAL A 77 -1.73 -4.94 2.01
CA VAL A 77 -0.57 -4.59 1.19
C VAL A 77 0.66 -5.06 1.94
N PRO A 78 1.47 -5.98 1.37
CA PRO A 78 2.67 -6.44 2.05
C PRO A 78 3.67 -5.27 2.15
N SER A 79 4.36 -5.20 3.28
CA SER A 79 5.34 -4.16 3.54
C SER A 79 6.50 -4.21 2.54
N ILE A 80 6.96 -3.03 2.15
CA ILE A 80 8.19 -2.85 1.37
C ILE A 80 9.39 -2.95 2.32
N LEU A 81 10.36 -3.78 1.96
CA LEU A 81 11.58 -3.97 2.73
C LEU A 81 12.65 -2.95 2.33
N VAL A 82 13.17 -2.23 3.32
CA VAL A 82 14.29 -1.29 3.17
C VAL A 82 15.47 -1.84 3.97
N ARG A 83 16.49 -2.34 3.27
CA ARG A 83 17.66 -3.00 3.90
C ARG A 83 18.52 -2.06 4.72
N GLU A 84 18.72 -0.84 4.21
CA GLU A 84 19.48 0.22 4.90
C GLU A 84 18.52 1.33 5.32
N VAL A 85 18.05 1.25 6.56
CA VAL A 85 17.14 2.25 7.14
C VAL A 85 17.94 3.44 7.66
N LYS A 86 17.66 4.62 7.10
CA LYS A 86 18.27 5.90 7.50
C LYS A 86 17.39 6.73 8.43
N ALA A 87 16.06 6.53 8.38
CA ALA A 87 15.13 7.18 9.29
C ALA A 87 13.92 6.31 9.59
N THR A 88 13.43 6.40 10.83
CA THR A 88 12.22 5.71 11.32
C THR A 88 11.17 6.67 11.86
N VAL A 89 11.60 7.85 12.32
CA VAL A 89 10.71 8.91 12.79
C VAL A 89 9.86 9.42 11.62
N GLY A 90 8.54 9.46 11.82
CA GLY A 90 7.59 9.95 10.82
C GLY A 90 7.16 8.95 9.74
N LEU A 91 7.59 7.67 9.81
CA LEU A 91 7.12 6.64 8.87
C LEU A 91 5.61 6.42 8.95
N GLY A 92 5.07 6.35 10.16
CA GLY A 92 3.62 6.23 10.40
C GLY A 92 2.83 7.40 9.82
N ASP A 93 3.30 8.62 10.06
CA ASP A 93 2.67 9.83 9.51
C ASP A 93 2.74 9.85 7.98
N THR A 94 3.87 9.43 7.43
CA THR A 94 4.10 9.40 5.97
C THR A 94 3.19 8.39 5.29
N ILE A 95 3.06 7.16 5.81
CA ILE A 95 2.19 6.16 5.21
C ILE A 95 0.71 6.55 5.32
N CYS A 96 0.28 7.09 6.47
CA CYS A 96 -1.10 7.50 6.70
C CYS A 96 -1.48 8.70 5.83
N SER A 97 -0.70 9.78 5.89
CA SER A 97 -0.97 11.00 5.10
C SER A 97 -0.87 10.72 3.59
N GLY A 98 0.15 9.97 3.17
CA GLY A 98 0.31 9.56 1.78
C GLY A 98 -0.87 8.74 1.27
N THR A 99 -1.37 7.81 2.09
CA THR A 99 -2.55 7.01 1.74
C THR A 99 -3.80 7.88 1.62
N LEU A 100 -4.10 8.71 2.62
CA LEU A 100 -5.31 9.54 2.64
C LEU A 100 -5.33 10.55 1.49
N VAL A 101 -4.22 11.27 1.29
CA VAL A 101 -4.09 12.24 0.20
C VAL A 101 -4.10 11.55 -1.16
N GLY A 102 -3.38 10.43 -1.28
CA GLY A 102 -3.35 9.62 -2.50
C GLY A 102 -4.74 9.13 -2.92
N GLU A 103 -5.55 8.69 -1.95
CA GLU A 103 -6.93 8.28 -2.21
C GLU A 103 -7.78 9.44 -2.77
N HIS A 104 -7.68 10.62 -2.16
CA HIS A 104 -8.39 11.81 -2.61
C HIS A 104 -8.00 12.20 -4.04
N LEU A 105 -6.70 12.20 -4.35
CA LEU A 105 -6.17 12.52 -5.68
C LEU A 105 -6.65 11.51 -6.74
N LEU A 106 -6.58 10.21 -6.43
CA LEU A 106 -7.03 9.14 -7.34
C LEU A 106 -8.54 9.20 -7.59
N LYS A 107 -9.34 9.50 -6.56
CA LYS A 107 -10.79 9.71 -6.71
C LYS A 107 -11.09 10.88 -7.66
N ASN A 108 -10.39 12.00 -7.52
CA ASN A 108 -10.58 13.17 -8.37
C ASN A 108 -10.14 12.93 -9.82
N ALA A 109 -9.02 12.23 -10.02
CA ALA A 109 -8.54 11.86 -11.35
C ALA A 109 -9.55 10.98 -12.10
N ARG A 110 -10.15 9.99 -11.42
CA ARG A 110 -11.20 9.13 -11.99
C ARG A 110 -12.44 9.92 -12.38
N LYS A 111 -12.91 10.84 -11.52
CA LYS A 111 -14.05 11.71 -11.83
C LYS A 111 -13.81 12.56 -13.07
N LYS A 112 -12.60 13.15 -13.20
CA LYS A 112 -12.22 13.91 -14.40
C LYS A 112 -12.20 13.05 -15.66
N ALA A 113 -11.60 11.85 -15.58
CA ALA A 113 -11.55 10.91 -16.71
C ALA A 113 -12.95 10.44 -17.17
N GLN A 114 -13.91 10.34 -16.26
CA GLN A 114 -15.31 10.01 -16.60
C GLN A 114 -16.10 11.21 -17.14
N GLY A 115 -15.79 12.43 -16.69
CA GLY A 115 -16.43 13.67 -17.15
C GLY A 115 -15.88 14.24 -18.46
N SER A 116 -14.72 13.77 -18.94
CA SER A 116 -14.14 14.14 -20.24
C SER A 116 -14.61 13.27 -21.42
N SER A 117 -15.56 12.37 -21.19
CA SER A 117 -16.10 11.43 -22.20
C SER A 117 -17.51 11.80 -22.70
N ALA A 118 -17.91 13.06 -22.55
CA ALA A 118 -19.19 13.61 -23.03
C ALA A 118 -18.97 14.61 -24.17
#